data_AF-A0A3G2S7L0-F1
#
_entry.id   AF-A0A3G2S7L0-F1
#
_cell.length_a   1.000
_cell.length_b   1.000
_cell.length_c   1.000
_cell.angle_alpha   90.00
_cell.angle_beta   90.00
_cell.angle_gamma   90.00
#
_symmetry.space_group_name_H-M   'P 1'
#
loop_
_entity.id
_entity.type
_entity.pdbx_description
1 polymer ?
#
loop_
_entity_poly.entity_id
_entity_poly.type
_entity_poly.pdbx_seq_one_letter_code
_entity_poly.pdbx_strand_id
1 'polypeptide(L)'
;MHVPLVTSPAQETYQLLELPPELEAHIEAGPATLHFLGRLSDEAVLVTQDATYAVRQVLQSNSRLLCSVETALDGDVQLRLRENVRETLEVVRTSALLDRLATLLQDDMYMGPADEVEQRHYTPAEVKSIVQASEAELLEGRRTYHILELDGFWRRVAPDVVLDLLRSLLAHLDIFACSPDRVPFARMCDALAPRACRAVAQAVVGDWFCASVPRSLDAPPAYVSLARASIVQFMGRHVLQTHKRMPLRAFLDAWHQQVGQALQADVQLTLLQPPPSASKSSF
;
A
#
# COMPACT_ATOMS: atom_id res chain seq x y z
N MET A 1 -43.55 -37.79 4.95
CA MET A 1 -42.15 -38.26 4.82
C MET A 1 -41.37 -37.51 5.89
N HIS A 2 -40.90 -38.19 6.94
CA HIS A 2 -40.16 -37.56 8.04
C HIS A 2 -38.66 -37.80 7.80
N VAL A 3 -37.90 -36.74 7.60
CA VAL A 3 -36.44 -36.81 7.50
C VAL A 3 -35.87 -36.62 8.91
N PRO A 4 -35.17 -37.61 9.49
CA PRO A 4 -34.65 -37.49 10.85
C PRO A 4 -33.48 -36.50 10.92
N LEU A 5 -33.38 -35.78 12.05
CA LEU A 5 -32.23 -34.94 12.40
C LEU A 5 -31.34 -35.70 13.39
N VAL A 6 -30.08 -35.93 13.03
CA VAL A 6 -29.12 -36.72 13.81
C VAL A 6 -27.95 -35.84 14.27
N THR A 7 -27.51 -35.99 15.51
CA THR A 7 -26.35 -35.28 16.09
C THR A 7 -25.14 -36.21 16.17
N SER A 8 -23.94 -35.74 15.83
CA SER A 8 -22.70 -36.54 15.91
C SER A 8 -21.84 -36.16 17.13
N PRO A 9 -20.92 -37.04 17.58
CA PRO A 9 -19.99 -36.77 18.68
C PRO A 9 -18.70 -36.05 18.26
N ALA A 10 -18.49 -35.76 16.97
CA ALA A 10 -17.24 -35.22 16.44
C ALA A 10 -17.29 -33.68 16.32
N GLN A 11 -16.25 -33.00 16.82
CA GLN A 11 -16.12 -31.54 16.85
C GLN A 11 -15.46 -31.01 15.56
N GLU A 12 -16.14 -31.13 14.43
CA GLU A 12 -15.86 -30.21 13.32
C GLU A 12 -16.47 -28.86 13.69
N THR A 13 -15.66 -27.80 13.76
CA THR A 13 -16.16 -26.46 14.08
C THR A 13 -16.44 -25.72 12.77
N TYR A 14 -17.66 -25.21 12.63
CA TYR A 14 -18.08 -24.47 11.46
C TYR A 14 -18.37 -23.01 11.84
N GLN A 15 -17.98 -22.08 10.99
CA GLN A 15 -18.37 -20.68 11.08
C GLN A 15 -18.96 -20.23 9.75
N LEU A 16 -19.93 -19.31 9.82
CA LEU A 16 -20.50 -18.69 8.64
C LEU A 16 -19.75 -17.39 8.35
N LEU A 17 -19.39 -17.21 7.09
CA LEU A 17 -18.78 -15.98 6.55
C LEU A 17 -19.76 -15.39 5.54
N GLU A 18 -20.22 -14.17 5.80
CA GLU A 18 -21.03 -13.40 4.86
C GLU A 18 -20.12 -12.74 3.83
N LEU A 19 -20.36 -13.00 2.55
CA LEU A 19 -19.53 -12.53 1.45
C LEU A 19 -20.21 -11.34 0.76
N PRO A 20 -19.52 -10.20 0.59
CA PRO A 20 -20.01 -9.14 -0.27
C PRO A 20 -20.00 -9.59 -1.74
N PRO A 21 -20.85 -9.01 -2.61
CA PRO A 21 -21.00 -9.44 -3.99
C PRO A 21 -19.68 -9.47 -4.78
N GLU A 22 -18.76 -8.54 -4.52
CA GLU A 22 -17.45 -8.55 -5.18
C GLU A 22 -16.60 -9.79 -4.82
N LEU A 23 -16.68 -10.26 -3.57
CA LEU A 23 -15.88 -11.37 -3.07
C LEU A 23 -16.52 -12.71 -3.47
N GLU A 24 -17.86 -12.77 -3.47
CA GLU A 24 -18.62 -13.90 -4.03
C GLU A 24 -18.24 -14.11 -5.50
N ALA A 25 -18.33 -13.06 -6.33
CA ALA A 25 -17.95 -13.13 -7.73
C ALA A 25 -16.48 -13.53 -7.93
N HIS A 26 -15.57 -13.06 -7.06
CA HIS A 26 -14.16 -13.43 -7.10
C HIS A 26 -13.94 -14.93 -6.81
N ILE A 27 -14.66 -15.50 -5.85
CA ILE A 27 -14.59 -16.93 -5.50
C ILE A 27 -15.24 -17.79 -6.59
N GLU A 28 -16.35 -17.34 -7.19
CA GLU A 28 -17.03 -18.06 -8.27
C GLU A 28 -16.22 -18.09 -9.58
N ALA A 29 -15.40 -17.06 -9.82
CA ALA A 29 -14.58 -16.96 -11.04
C ALA A 29 -13.49 -18.04 -11.12
N GLY A 30 -13.11 -18.66 -10.00
CA GLY A 30 -12.12 -19.73 -9.96
C GLY A 30 -11.44 -19.84 -8.60
N PRO A 31 -10.35 -20.63 -8.49
CA PRO A 31 -9.61 -20.78 -7.24
C PRO A 31 -9.11 -19.42 -6.72
N ALA A 32 -9.79 -18.89 -5.71
CA ALA A 32 -9.40 -17.66 -5.01
C ALA A 32 -8.55 -17.99 -3.79
N THR A 33 -7.43 -17.28 -3.64
CA THR A 33 -6.62 -17.37 -2.41
C THR A 33 -7.01 -16.24 -1.48
N LEU A 34 -7.45 -16.61 -0.28
CA LEU A 34 -7.89 -15.70 0.77
C LEU A 34 -7.03 -15.92 2.01
N HIS A 35 -6.59 -14.84 2.64
CA HIS A 35 -5.80 -14.91 3.87
C HIS A 35 -6.43 -14.06 4.97
N PHE A 36 -6.53 -14.64 6.17
CA PHE A 36 -6.79 -13.84 7.37
C PHE A 36 -5.46 -13.31 7.91
N LEU A 37 -5.38 -11.98 8.07
CA LEU A 37 -4.21 -11.30 8.62
C LEU A 37 -4.58 -10.55 9.91
N GLY A 38 -3.67 -10.57 10.87
CA GLY A 38 -3.80 -9.84 12.12
C GLY A 38 -2.92 -10.44 13.20
N ARG A 39 -2.31 -9.59 14.03
CA ARG A 39 -1.62 -10.04 15.24
C ARG A 39 -2.64 -10.21 16.37
N LEU A 40 -2.22 -10.79 17.49
CA LEU A 40 -3.07 -11.02 18.66
C LEU A 40 -3.76 -9.75 19.21
N SER A 41 -3.17 -8.58 18.96
CA SER A 41 -3.72 -7.27 19.37
C SER A 41 -4.52 -6.56 18.28
N ASP A 42 -4.56 -7.11 17.06
CA ASP A 42 -5.20 -6.48 15.91
C ASP A 42 -6.61 -7.07 15.68
N GLU A 43 -7.52 -6.26 15.15
CA GLU A 43 -8.75 -6.79 14.54
C GLU A 43 -8.37 -7.55 13.27
N ALA A 44 -8.88 -8.76 13.08
CA ALA A 44 -8.56 -9.55 11.90
C ALA A 44 -9.08 -8.88 10.61
N VAL A 45 -8.30 -9.00 9.54
CA VAL A 45 -8.74 -8.65 8.19
C VAL A 45 -8.68 -9.87 7.30
N LEU A 46 -9.54 -9.90 6.28
CA LEU A 46 -9.46 -10.84 5.17
C LEU A 46 -8.85 -10.10 3.99
N VAL A 47 -7.85 -10.69 3.34
CA VAL A 47 -7.23 -10.11 2.15
C VAL A 47 -7.37 -11.04 0.94
N THR A 48 -7.64 -10.44 -0.21
CA THR A 48 -7.45 -11.03 -1.53
C THR A 48 -6.08 -10.62 -2.07
N GLN A 49 -5.81 -10.90 -3.35
CA GLN A 49 -4.60 -10.41 -4.00
C GLN A 49 -4.54 -8.87 -4.11
N ASP A 50 -5.71 -8.22 -4.16
CA ASP A 50 -5.87 -6.81 -4.56
C ASP A 50 -6.71 -5.94 -3.60
N ALA A 51 -7.30 -6.51 -2.55
CA ALA A 51 -8.14 -5.77 -1.63
C ALA A 51 -8.09 -6.33 -0.20
N THR A 52 -8.33 -5.43 0.76
CA THR A 52 -8.49 -5.74 2.19
C THR A 52 -9.94 -5.57 2.64
N TYR A 53 -10.40 -6.48 3.49
CA TYR A 53 -11.73 -6.49 4.08
C TYR A 53 -11.63 -6.58 5.60
N ALA A 54 -12.32 -5.68 6.31
CA ALA A 54 -12.44 -5.76 7.76
C ALA A 54 -13.35 -6.94 8.13
N VAL A 55 -12.95 -7.75 9.12
CA VAL A 55 -13.75 -8.90 9.58
C VAL A 55 -14.41 -8.53 10.90
N ARG A 56 -15.73 -8.70 10.98
CA ARG A 56 -16.50 -8.38 12.18
C ARG A 56 -17.34 -9.57 12.57
N GLN A 57 -17.30 -9.93 13.85
CA GLN A 57 -18.17 -10.97 14.38
C GLN A 57 -19.50 -10.37 14.81
N VAL A 58 -20.59 -10.94 14.31
CA VAL A 58 -21.96 -10.51 14.64
C VAL A 58 -22.71 -11.66 15.30
N LEU A 59 -23.16 -11.40 16.53
CA LEU A 59 -24.02 -12.30 17.28
C LEU A 59 -25.44 -12.23 16.76
N GLN A 60 -26.07 -13.39 16.58
CA GLN A 60 -27.46 -13.48 16.17
C GLN A 60 -28.30 -14.04 17.34
N SER A 61 -29.47 -13.44 17.58
CA SER A 61 -30.39 -13.87 18.64
C SER A 61 -31.19 -15.13 18.27
N ASN A 62 -31.15 -15.54 17.00
CA ASN A 62 -31.91 -16.66 16.46
C ASN A 62 -31.01 -17.90 16.32
N SER A 63 -31.56 -19.09 16.53
CA SER A 63 -30.85 -20.35 16.29
C SER A 63 -30.75 -20.64 14.79
N ARG A 64 -29.52 -20.69 14.24
CA ARG A 64 -29.26 -21.15 12.87
C ARG A 64 -28.55 -22.50 12.93
N LEU A 65 -29.18 -23.52 12.37
CA LEU A 65 -28.63 -24.88 12.35
C LEU A 65 -27.98 -25.12 11.00
N LEU A 66 -26.67 -25.42 11.00
CA LEU A 66 -25.98 -25.93 9.84
C LEU A 66 -26.19 -27.45 9.79
N CYS A 67 -26.80 -27.94 8.72
CA CYS A 67 -27.07 -29.36 8.54
C CYS A 67 -26.48 -29.87 7.23
N SER A 68 -25.92 -31.08 7.22
CA SER A 68 -25.58 -31.80 5.99
C SER A 68 -26.67 -32.81 5.65
N VAL A 69 -26.95 -32.98 4.36
CA VAL A 69 -27.83 -34.04 3.87
C VAL A 69 -27.01 -35.30 3.67
N GLU A 70 -27.48 -36.42 4.22
CA GLU A 70 -26.81 -37.71 4.09
C GLU A 70 -27.80 -38.82 3.82
N THR A 71 -27.31 -39.90 3.20
CA THR A 71 -28.08 -41.12 3.00
C THR A 71 -27.63 -42.14 4.05
N ALA A 72 -28.56 -42.62 4.85
CA ALA A 72 -28.33 -43.69 5.82
C ALA A 72 -28.10 -45.04 5.10
N LEU A 73 -27.59 -46.03 5.85
CA LEU A 73 -27.22 -47.35 5.32
C LEU A 73 -28.40 -48.13 4.72
N ASP A 74 -29.61 -47.81 5.16
CA ASP A 74 -30.90 -48.34 4.70
C ASP A 74 -31.44 -47.59 3.45
N GLY A 75 -30.73 -46.57 2.97
CA GLY A 75 -31.11 -45.78 1.80
C GLY A 75 -31.99 -44.56 2.11
N ASP A 76 -32.36 -44.35 3.39
CA ASP A 76 -33.19 -43.21 3.78
C ASP A 76 -32.36 -41.92 3.87
N VAL A 77 -32.96 -40.81 3.48
CA VAL A 77 -32.35 -39.48 3.60
C VAL A 77 -32.48 -39.01 5.05
N GLN A 78 -31.37 -38.56 5.64
CA GLN A 78 -31.30 -37.96 6.97
C GLN A 78 -30.56 -36.62 6.93
N LEU A 79 -30.96 -35.71 7.82
CA LEU A 79 -30.21 -34.49 8.09
C LEU A 79 -29.26 -34.74 9.26
N ARG A 80 -27.99 -34.43 9.09
CA ARG A 80 -27.03 -34.42 10.20
C ARG A 80 -26.81 -32.98 10.64
N LEU A 81 -27.09 -32.70 11.91
CA LEU A 81 -26.72 -31.41 12.51
C LEU A 81 -25.19 -31.36 12.62
N ARG A 82 -24.61 -30.34 11.99
CA ARG A 82 -23.17 -30.06 12.02
C ARG A 82 -22.82 -29.03 13.08
N GLU A 83 -23.57 -27.93 13.13
CA GLU A 83 -23.30 -26.85 14.07
C GLU A 83 -24.57 -26.05 14.40
N ASN A 84 -24.66 -25.53 15.62
CA ASN A 84 -25.62 -24.48 15.96
C ASN A 84 -24.91 -23.13 15.91
N VAL A 85 -24.94 -22.51 14.74
CA VAL A 85 -24.22 -21.28 14.45
C VAL A 85 -24.94 -20.11 15.14
N ARG A 86 -24.28 -19.53 16.14
CA ARG A 86 -24.75 -18.34 16.87
C ARG A 86 -24.11 -17.03 16.39
N GLU A 87 -23.03 -17.17 15.64
CA GLU A 87 -22.14 -16.08 15.25
C GLU A 87 -21.88 -16.17 13.76
N THR A 88 -21.93 -15.03 13.07
CA THR A 88 -21.55 -14.92 11.67
C THR A 88 -20.41 -13.91 11.57
N LEU A 89 -19.42 -14.21 10.73
CA LEU A 89 -18.38 -13.27 10.36
C LEU A 89 -18.89 -12.46 9.16
N GLU A 90 -18.98 -11.16 9.31
CA GLU A 90 -19.25 -10.22 8.23
C GLU A 90 -17.93 -9.65 7.72
N VAL A 91 -17.77 -9.54 6.41
CA VAL A 91 -16.61 -8.86 5.81
C VAL A 91 -17.03 -7.66 5.00
N VAL A 92 -16.34 -6.54 5.23
CA VAL A 92 -16.63 -5.26 4.58
C VAL A 92 -15.34 -4.73 3.97
N ARG A 93 -15.38 -4.39 2.68
CA ARG A 93 -14.23 -3.81 1.99
C ARG A 93 -13.77 -2.55 2.71
N THR A 94 -12.47 -2.48 3.01
CA THR A 94 -11.89 -1.40 3.80
C THR A 94 -10.58 -0.92 3.17
N SER A 95 -10.15 0.29 3.54
CA SER A 95 -8.81 0.75 3.18
C SER A 95 -7.77 -0.01 3.98
N ALA A 96 -6.77 -0.58 3.30
CA ALA A 96 -5.61 -1.15 3.97
C ALA A 96 -4.92 -0.15 4.92
N LEU A 97 -4.39 -0.65 6.04
CA LEU A 97 -3.70 0.16 7.06
C LEU A 97 -2.25 0.46 6.65
N LEU A 98 -2.06 1.10 5.49
CA LEU A 98 -0.74 1.38 4.92
C LEU A 98 0.09 2.36 5.75
N ASP A 99 -0.53 3.18 6.60
CA ASP A 99 0.18 4.05 7.54
C ASP A 99 1.10 3.27 8.49
N ARG A 100 0.78 2.00 8.76
CA ARG A 100 1.66 1.11 9.53
C ARG A 100 3.00 0.87 8.84
N LEU A 101 3.09 0.94 7.51
CA LEU A 101 4.37 0.88 6.79
C LEU A 101 5.27 2.05 7.20
N ALA A 102 4.70 3.26 7.21
CA ALA A 102 5.42 4.46 7.53
C ALA A 102 5.95 4.44 8.97
N THR A 103 5.13 3.97 9.93
CA THR A 103 5.50 3.84 11.34
C THR A 103 6.51 2.72 11.57
N LEU A 104 6.32 1.54 10.98
CA LEU A 104 7.19 0.38 11.17
C LEU A 104 8.63 0.66 10.73
N LEU A 105 8.78 1.39 9.61
CA LEU A 105 10.06 1.69 8.98
C LEU A 105 10.59 3.08 9.34
N GLN A 106 9.98 3.77 10.32
CA GLN A 106 10.35 5.15 10.65
C GLN A 106 11.74 5.23 11.27
N ASP A 107 12.07 4.32 12.18
CA ASP A 107 13.34 4.37 12.90
C ASP A 107 14.50 3.76 12.09
N ASP A 108 14.18 3.01 11.04
CA ASP A 108 15.11 2.29 10.15
C ASP A 108 15.17 2.91 8.73
N MET A 109 14.99 4.24 8.65
CA MET A 109 15.02 4.92 7.35
C MET A 109 16.43 4.93 6.76
N TYR A 110 16.50 4.78 5.44
CA TYR A 110 17.71 5.05 4.67
C TYR A 110 17.99 6.56 4.63
N MET A 111 19.08 6.97 5.30
CA MET A 111 19.51 8.37 5.42
C MET A 111 20.58 8.78 4.40
N GLY A 112 21.07 7.85 3.58
CA GLY A 112 22.16 8.07 2.63
C GLY A 112 23.33 7.13 2.89
N PRO A 113 24.29 7.02 1.95
CA PRO A 113 25.36 6.02 2.03
C PRO A 113 26.39 6.33 3.12
N ALA A 114 26.49 7.59 3.56
CA ALA A 114 27.41 8.03 4.61
C ALA A 114 26.85 7.83 6.03
N ASP A 115 25.53 7.77 6.16
CA ASP A 115 24.79 7.75 7.42
C ASP A 115 24.12 6.38 7.66
N GLU A 116 24.69 5.32 7.07
CA GLU A 116 24.24 3.95 7.32
C GLU A 116 24.59 3.54 8.76
N VAL A 117 23.56 3.21 9.54
CA VAL A 117 23.68 2.78 10.93
C VAL A 117 23.20 1.34 11.02
N GLU A 118 23.90 0.51 11.80
CA GLU A 118 23.43 -0.83 12.12
C GLU A 118 22.15 -0.75 12.96
N GLN A 119 21.01 -0.86 12.28
CA GLN A 119 19.68 -0.90 12.86
C GLN A 119 18.96 -2.19 12.43
N ARG A 120 17.85 -2.50 13.10
CA ARG A 120 17.05 -3.66 12.74
C ARG A 120 16.29 -3.35 11.44
N HIS A 121 16.67 -4.05 10.38
CA HIS A 121 15.93 -4.04 9.12
C HIS A 121 14.80 -5.07 9.11
N TYR A 122 13.78 -4.83 8.29
CA TYR A 122 12.63 -5.72 8.13
C TYR A 122 12.62 -6.36 6.74
N THR A 123 12.53 -7.69 6.72
CA THR A 123 12.36 -8.44 5.47
C THR A 123 10.96 -8.22 4.88
N PRO A 124 10.77 -8.41 3.57
CA PRO A 124 9.44 -8.33 2.95
C PRO A 124 8.41 -9.23 3.64
N ALA A 125 8.82 -10.43 4.07
CA ALA A 125 7.97 -11.38 4.77
C ALA A 125 7.54 -10.87 6.16
N GLU A 126 8.47 -10.28 6.92
CA GLU A 126 8.13 -9.67 8.22
C GLU A 126 7.14 -8.52 8.05
N VAL A 127 7.38 -7.61 7.10
CA VAL A 127 6.46 -6.49 6.84
C VAL A 127 5.07 -7.00 6.47
N LYS A 128 4.98 -7.98 5.57
CA LYS A 128 3.72 -8.63 5.15
C LYS A 128 2.96 -9.29 6.32
N SER A 129 3.66 -9.74 7.37
CA SER A 129 3.01 -10.32 8.57
C SER A 129 2.53 -9.27 9.58
N ILE A 130 3.04 -8.04 9.52
CA ILE A 130 2.70 -6.94 10.44
C ILE A 130 1.65 -6.01 9.84
N VAL A 131 1.73 -5.75 8.53
CA VAL A 131 0.87 -4.82 7.81
C VAL A 131 -0.32 -5.56 7.21
N GLN A 132 -1.51 -5.18 7.65
CA GLN A 132 -2.79 -5.75 7.22
C GLN A 132 -3.21 -5.12 5.88
N ALA A 133 -2.70 -5.69 4.79
CA ALA A 133 -2.92 -5.20 3.44
C ALA A 133 -2.76 -6.34 2.42
N SER A 134 -3.45 -6.25 1.29
CA SER A 134 -3.21 -7.12 0.13
C SER A 134 -1.85 -6.83 -0.52
N GLU A 135 -1.41 -7.72 -1.42
CA GLU A 135 -0.14 -7.51 -2.11
C GLU A 135 -0.16 -6.27 -3.01
N ALA A 136 -1.25 -6.02 -3.74
CA ALA A 136 -1.37 -4.82 -4.56
C ALA A 136 -1.32 -3.54 -3.72
N GLU A 137 -2.02 -3.51 -2.58
CA GLU A 137 -2.03 -2.37 -1.66
C GLU A 137 -0.66 -2.12 -1.03
N LEU A 138 0.09 -3.19 -0.69
CA LEU A 138 1.47 -3.06 -0.20
C LEU A 138 2.40 -2.46 -1.25
N LEU A 139 2.26 -2.85 -2.52
CA LEU A 139 3.05 -2.28 -3.62
C LEU A 139 2.75 -0.78 -3.81
N GLU A 140 1.47 -0.40 -3.72
CA GLU A 140 1.08 1.02 -3.75
C GLU A 140 1.62 1.79 -2.53
N GLY A 141 1.55 1.19 -1.35
CA GLY A 141 2.10 1.73 -0.12
C GLY A 141 3.61 1.94 -0.21
N ARG A 142 4.34 1.00 -0.81
CA ARG A 142 5.79 1.14 -1.04
C ARG A 142 6.11 2.38 -1.87
N ARG A 143 5.40 2.59 -2.98
CA ARG A 143 5.59 3.77 -3.82
C ARG A 143 5.25 5.06 -3.05
N THR A 144 4.11 5.08 -2.37
CA THR A 144 3.61 6.24 -1.62
C THR A 144 4.56 6.67 -0.50
N TYR A 145 5.18 5.71 0.17
CA TYR A 145 6.09 5.96 1.29
C TYR A 145 7.57 5.94 0.90
N HIS A 146 7.90 5.84 -0.39
CA HIS A 146 9.27 5.75 -0.91
C HIS A 146 10.09 4.60 -0.28
N ILE A 147 9.48 3.41 -0.26
CA ILE A 147 10.08 2.18 0.26
C ILE A 147 10.58 1.33 -0.90
N LEU A 148 11.85 0.95 -0.84
CA LEU A 148 12.46 0.01 -1.78
C LEU A 148 13.11 -1.15 -1.04
N GLU A 149 13.52 -2.16 -1.79
CA GLU A 149 14.29 -3.27 -1.25
C GLU A 149 15.78 -2.97 -1.39
N LEU A 150 16.52 -2.98 -0.27
CA LEU A 150 17.97 -2.87 -0.21
C LEU A 150 18.49 -4.07 0.57
N ASP A 151 19.44 -4.81 -0.01
CA ASP A 151 20.08 -5.97 0.62
C ASP A 151 19.09 -7.02 1.19
N GLY A 152 17.95 -7.20 0.54
CA GLY A 152 16.89 -8.14 0.95
C GLY A 152 15.92 -7.62 1.99
N PHE A 153 16.02 -6.34 2.38
CA PHE A 153 15.16 -5.69 3.36
C PHE A 153 14.37 -4.54 2.76
N TRP A 154 13.15 -4.32 3.24
CA TRP A 154 12.38 -3.14 2.89
C TRP A 154 12.83 -1.95 3.71
N ARG A 155 13.33 -0.93 3.02
CA ARG A 155 13.90 0.27 3.60
C ARG A 155 13.13 1.48 3.10
N ARG A 156 12.64 2.30 4.03
CA ARG A 156 12.00 3.58 3.71
C ARG A 156 13.09 4.62 3.49
N VAL A 157 13.07 5.34 2.37
CA VAL A 157 14.02 6.44 2.16
C VAL A 157 13.54 7.68 2.90
N ALA A 158 14.45 8.30 3.65
CA ALA A 158 14.14 9.48 4.43
C ALA A 158 13.67 10.63 3.51
N PRO A 159 12.63 11.40 3.91
CA PRO A 159 12.12 12.50 3.09
C PRO A 159 13.18 13.52 2.68
N ASP A 160 14.16 13.79 3.55
CA ASP A 160 15.25 14.73 3.26
C ASP A 160 16.18 14.20 2.16
N VAL A 161 16.46 12.90 2.13
CA VAL A 161 17.22 12.25 1.04
C VAL A 161 16.45 12.33 -0.27
N VAL A 162 15.15 12.05 -0.26
CA VAL A 162 14.30 12.18 -1.45
C VAL A 162 14.29 13.62 -1.95
N LEU A 163 14.14 14.60 -1.06
CA LEU A 163 14.16 16.02 -1.39
C LEU A 163 15.49 16.43 -2.05
N ASP A 164 16.60 16.00 -1.47
CA ASP A 164 17.94 16.29 -1.99
C ASP A 164 18.16 15.67 -3.37
N LEU A 165 17.66 14.46 -3.59
CA LEU A 165 17.68 13.82 -4.91
C LEU A 165 16.81 14.57 -5.91
N LEU A 166 15.62 15.03 -5.53
CA LEU A 166 14.74 15.81 -6.42
C LEU A 166 15.36 17.16 -6.79
N ARG A 167 15.97 17.88 -5.84
CA ARG A 167 16.71 19.11 -6.11
C ARG A 167 17.85 18.87 -7.09
N SER A 168 18.62 17.80 -6.85
CA SER A 168 19.70 17.41 -7.75
C SER A 168 19.17 17.03 -9.12
N LEU A 169 18.07 16.28 -9.20
CA LEU A 169 17.43 15.87 -10.45
C LEU A 169 17.02 17.10 -11.26
N LEU A 170 16.36 18.07 -10.64
CA LEU A 170 15.94 19.32 -11.29
C LEU A 170 17.14 20.12 -11.80
N ALA A 171 18.20 20.26 -11.00
CA ALA A 171 19.43 20.93 -11.45
C ALA A 171 20.08 20.22 -12.66
N HIS A 172 20.01 18.89 -12.69
CA HIS A 172 20.55 18.11 -13.81
C HIS A 172 19.71 18.19 -15.09
N LEU A 173 18.44 18.61 -15.03
CA LEU A 173 17.66 18.88 -16.24
C LEU A 173 18.31 19.99 -17.07
N ASP A 174 18.77 21.06 -16.40
CA ASP A 174 19.47 22.17 -17.03
C ASP A 174 20.86 21.74 -17.53
N ILE A 175 21.63 21.00 -16.70
CA ILE A 175 22.97 20.51 -17.06
C ILE A 175 22.92 19.58 -18.28
N PHE A 176 21.91 18.74 -18.37
CA PHE A 176 21.72 17.83 -19.51
C PHE A 176 20.98 18.46 -20.68
N ALA A 177 20.48 19.69 -20.52
CA ALA A 177 19.63 20.38 -21.46
C ALA A 177 18.46 19.48 -21.95
N CYS A 178 17.78 18.81 -21.02
CA CYS A 178 16.70 17.88 -21.34
C CYS A 178 15.35 18.35 -20.79
N SER A 179 14.28 17.96 -21.48
CA SER A 179 12.90 18.23 -21.03
C SER A 179 12.52 17.28 -19.88
N PRO A 180 11.70 17.74 -18.91
CA PRO A 180 11.08 16.86 -17.92
C PRO A 180 10.29 15.68 -18.52
N ASP A 181 9.82 15.79 -19.77
CA ASP A 181 9.09 14.70 -20.45
C ASP A 181 10.01 13.64 -21.07
N ARG A 182 11.31 13.93 -21.15
CA ARG A 182 12.27 13.10 -21.88
C ARG A 182 13.65 13.16 -21.23
N VAL A 183 13.72 12.67 -20.01
CA VAL A 183 14.95 12.62 -19.19
C VAL A 183 15.77 11.38 -19.55
N PRO A 184 17.09 11.50 -19.83
CA PRO A 184 17.95 10.35 -20.12
C PRO A 184 18.15 9.50 -18.85
N PHE A 185 17.50 8.34 -18.79
CA PHE A 185 17.35 7.55 -17.57
C PHE A 185 18.69 7.16 -16.94
N ALA A 186 19.55 6.48 -17.71
CA ALA A 186 20.84 5.99 -17.20
C ALA A 186 21.74 7.12 -16.72
N ARG A 187 21.89 8.18 -17.53
CA ARG A 187 22.71 9.34 -17.20
C ARG A 187 22.21 10.08 -15.96
N MET A 188 20.89 10.20 -15.80
CA MET A 188 20.29 10.80 -14.60
C MET A 188 20.54 9.93 -13.36
N CYS A 189 20.33 8.61 -13.45
CA CYS A 189 20.61 7.71 -12.34
C CYS A 189 22.09 7.77 -11.92
N ASP A 190 23.02 7.80 -12.87
CA ASP A 190 24.45 7.90 -12.61
C ASP A 190 24.83 9.21 -11.90
N ALA A 191 24.18 10.32 -12.27
CA ALA A 191 24.41 11.62 -11.64
C ALA A 191 23.83 11.72 -10.21
N LEU A 192 22.76 10.99 -9.92
CA LEU A 192 22.12 10.97 -8.61
C LEU A 192 22.70 9.94 -7.64
N ALA A 193 23.27 8.85 -8.17
CA ALA A 193 23.80 7.73 -7.39
C ALA A 193 24.80 8.13 -6.26
N PRO A 194 25.69 9.14 -6.44
CA PRO A 194 26.60 9.57 -5.37
C PRO A 194 25.90 10.07 -4.09
N ARG A 195 24.61 10.46 -4.16
CA ARG A 195 23.87 11.01 -3.01
C ARG A 195 23.13 9.96 -2.17
N ALA A 196 22.72 8.83 -2.75
CA ALA A 196 21.77 7.92 -2.11
C ALA A 196 21.88 6.43 -2.54
N CYS A 197 22.95 6.05 -3.24
CA CYS A 197 23.09 4.77 -3.94
C CYS A 197 22.25 4.65 -5.24
N ARG A 198 22.65 3.70 -6.08
CA ARG A 198 22.07 3.52 -7.43
C ARG A 198 20.61 3.08 -7.38
N ALA A 199 20.25 2.19 -6.45
CA ALA A 199 18.89 1.67 -6.33
C ALA A 199 17.88 2.78 -5.98
N VAL A 200 18.24 3.66 -5.03
CA VAL A 200 17.39 4.81 -4.68
C VAL A 200 17.29 5.81 -5.83
N ALA A 201 18.40 6.10 -6.52
CA ALA A 201 18.39 6.97 -7.69
C ALA A 201 17.48 6.43 -8.80
N GLN A 202 17.53 5.13 -9.07
CA GLN A 202 16.64 4.47 -10.02
C GLN A 202 15.18 4.51 -9.58
N ALA A 203 14.90 4.32 -8.29
CA ALA A 203 13.53 4.40 -7.76
C ALA A 203 12.95 5.82 -7.90
N VAL A 204 13.72 6.86 -7.59
CA VAL A 204 13.28 8.25 -7.78
C VAL A 204 12.95 8.55 -9.24
N VAL A 205 13.83 8.19 -10.17
CA VAL A 205 13.72 8.57 -11.59
C VAL A 205 12.76 7.66 -12.37
N GLY A 206 12.77 6.36 -12.07
CA GLY A 206 12.06 5.33 -12.83
C GLY A 206 10.75 4.85 -12.21
N ASP A 207 10.54 5.07 -10.92
CA ASP A 207 9.34 4.63 -10.22
C ASP A 207 8.60 5.83 -9.62
N TRP A 208 8.99 6.28 -8.42
CA TRP A 208 8.23 7.19 -7.56
C TRP A 208 7.83 8.50 -8.24
N PHE A 209 8.76 9.12 -8.97
CA PHE A 209 8.55 10.38 -9.69
C PHE A 209 8.61 10.20 -11.20
N CYS A 210 8.30 8.99 -11.68
CA CYS A 210 8.11 8.69 -13.10
C CYS A 210 6.62 8.69 -13.44
N ALA A 211 6.24 9.35 -14.54
CA ALA A 211 4.86 9.40 -15.02
C ALA A 211 4.36 8.04 -15.53
N SER A 212 5.27 7.21 -16.03
CA SER A 212 4.98 5.86 -16.53
C SER A 212 6.09 4.91 -16.09
N VAL A 213 5.79 4.04 -15.13
CA VAL A 213 6.76 3.06 -14.61
C VAL A 213 7.22 2.14 -15.75
N PRO A 214 8.53 2.00 -16.00
CA PRO A 214 9.05 1.05 -16.98
C PRO A 214 8.64 -0.37 -16.62
N ARG A 215 8.24 -1.17 -17.62
CA ARG A 215 7.75 -2.55 -17.41
C ARG A 215 8.80 -3.51 -16.85
N SER A 216 10.09 -3.18 -16.99
CA SER A 216 11.21 -3.91 -16.39
C SER A 216 12.39 -2.96 -16.20
N LEU A 217 13.12 -3.15 -15.09
CA LEU A 217 14.38 -2.46 -14.81
C LEU A 217 15.60 -3.18 -15.43
N ASP A 218 15.45 -4.43 -15.88
CA ASP A 218 16.52 -5.22 -16.52
C ASP A 218 16.85 -4.70 -17.92
N ALA A 219 15.84 -4.13 -18.59
CA ALA A 219 15.99 -3.40 -19.85
C ALA A 219 15.54 -1.95 -19.62
N PRO A 220 16.38 -1.12 -18.97
CA PRO A 220 15.98 0.23 -18.61
C PRO A 220 15.70 1.06 -19.86
N PRO A 221 14.66 1.90 -19.86
CA PRO A 221 14.34 2.72 -21.01
C PRO A 221 15.45 3.75 -21.25
N ALA A 222 15.66 4.14 -22.51
CA ALA A 222 16.61 5.20 -22.83
C ALA A 222 16.19 6.56 -22.23
N TYR A 223 14.88 6.81 -22.19
CA TYR A 223 14.28 8.04 -21.68
C TYR A 223 13.05 7.76 -20.82
N VAL A 224 12.82 8.58 -19.81
CA VAL A 224 11.61 8.58 -18.98
C VAL A 224 10.97 9.96 -18.94
N SER A 225 9.67 10.01 -18.61
CA SER A 225 8.95 11.24 -18.35
C SER A 225 8.71 11.37 -16.84
N LEU A 226 8.99 12.55 -16.29
CA LEU A 226 8.80 12.83 -14.88
C LEU A 226 7.33 13.04 -14.54
N ALA A 227 6.91 12.51 -13.39
CA ALA A 227 5.61 12.80 -12.79
C ALA A 227 5.62 14.22 -12.20
N ARG A 228 5.51 15.24 -13.05
CA ARG A 228 5.61 16.67 -12.69
C ARG A 228 4.75 17.04 -11.49
N ALA A 229 3.48 16.66 -11.52
CA ALA A 229 2.53 16.92 -10.44
C ALA A 229 2.99 16.33 -9.09
N SER A 230 3.53 15.10 -9.09
CA SER A 230 4.03 14.43 -7.89
C SER A 230 5.29 15.12 -7.33
N ILE A 231 6.22 15.52 -8.21
CA ILE A 231 7.42 16.27 -7.81
C ILE A 231 7.03 17.61 -7.18
N VAL A 232 6.20 18.38 -7.89
CA VAL A 232 5.73 19.70 -7.45
C VAL A 232 4.97 19.57 -6.13
N GLN A 233 4.06 18.60 -6.01
CA GLN A 233 3.34 18.30 -4.77
C GLN A 233 4.29 17.98 -3.61
N PHE A 234 5.28 17.09 -3.82
CA PHE A 234 6.24 16.70 -2.78
C PHE A 234 7.04 17.90 -2.28
N MET A 235 7.58 18.72 -3.19
CA MET A 235 8.33 19.92 -2.83
C MET A 235 7.45 20.96 -2.11
N GLY A 236 6.21 21.14 -2.54
CA GLY A 236 5.26 22.04 -1.90
C GLY A 236 4.91 21.62 -0.48
N ARG A 237 4.67 20.32 -0.26
CA ARG A 237 4.44 19.75 1.07
C ARG A 237 5.65 19.95 1.98
N HIS A 238 6.86 19.79 1.46
CA HIS A 238 8.07 20.07 2.23
C HIS A 238 8.15 21.53 2.67
N VAL A 239 7.87 22.50 1.77
CA VAL A 239 7.87 23.94 2.14
C VAL A 239 6.85 24.24 3.25
N LEU A 240 5.65 23.62 3.19
CA LEU A 240 4.63 23.74 4.23
C LEU A 240 5.07 23.14 5.56
N GLN A 241 5.70 21.97 5.54
CA GLN A 241 6.16 21.29 6.76
C GLN A 241 7.26 22.09 7.47
N THR A 242 8.11 22.78 6.73
CA THR A 242 9.20 23.61 7.28
C THR A 242 8.70 24.88 7.95
N HIS A 243 7.51 25.40 7.59
CA HIS A 243 6.98 26.67 8.08
C HIS A 243 5.61 26.53 8.73
N LYS A 244 5.53 26.68 10.06
CA LYS A 244 4.26 26.58 10.81
C LYS A 244 3.20 27.60 10.37
N ARG A 245 3.63 28.82 9.98
CA ARG A 245 2.77 29.90 9.45
C ARG A 245 3.58 30.74 8.49
N MET A 246 3.08 30.96 7.27
CA MET A 246 3.68 31.90 6.32
C MET A 246 2.61 32.53 5.42
N PRO A 247 2.78 33.78 4.96
CA PRO A 247 1.89 34.38 3.98
C PRO A 247 1.86 33.58 2.67
N LEU A 248 0.67 33.46 2.05
CA LEU A 248 0.47 32.67 0.83
C LEU A 248 1.44 33.05 -0.30
N ARG A 249 1.70 34.35 -0.49
CA ARG A 249 2.63 34.81 -1.53
C ARG A 249 4.06 34.34 -1.26
N ALA A 250 4.53 34.47 -0.01
CA ALA A 250 5.86 33.99 0.37
C ALA A 250 5.97 32.47 0.24
N PHE A 251 4.89 31.73 0.53
CA PHE A 251 4.81 30.30 0.29
C PHE A 251 4.98 29.96 -1.20
N LEU A 252 4.19 30.60 -2.06
CA LEU A 252 4.27 30.39 -3.50
C LEU A 252 5.66 30.73 -4.02
N ASP A 253 6.24 31.85 -3.62
CA ASP A 253 7.59 32.24 -4.04
C ASP A 253 8.64 31.18 -3.63
N ALA A 254 8.57 30.68 -2.39
CA ALA A 254 9.44 29.61 -1.92
C ALA A 254 9.21 28.29 -2.68
N TRP A 255 7.95 27.94 -2.98
CA TRP A 255 7.62 26.74 -3.73
C TRP A 255 8.12 26.81 -5.17
N HIS A 256 7.91 27.93 -5.88
CA HIS A 256 8.46 28.14 -7.21
C HIS A 256 9.99 28.07 -7.23
N GLN A 257 10.66 28.62 -6.20
CA GLN A 257 12.12 28.53 -6.07
C GLN A 257 12.60 27.07 -5.91
N GLN A 258 11.87 26.24 -5.15
CA GLN A 258 12.24 24.84 -4.94
C GLN A 258 12.15 24.02 -6.24
N VAL A 259 11.07 24.19 -7.01
CA VAL A 259 10.84 23.39 -8.24
C VAL A 259 11.64 23.89 -9.45
N GLY A 260 12.19 25.11 -9.38
CA GLY A 260 12.99 25.72 -10.44
C GLY A 260 12.18 26.06 -11.70
N GLN A 261 12.88 26.58 -12.71
CA GLN A 261 12.23 27.02 -13.97
C GLN A 261 11.57 25.86 -14.72
N ALA A 262 12.13 24.64 -14.61
CA ALA A 262 11.66 23.47 -15.32
C ALA A 262 10.20 23.11 -15.03
N LEU A 263 9.74 23.33 -13.79
CA LEU A 263 8.40 22.94 -13.33
C LEU A 263 7.61 24.10 -12.68
N GLN A 264 8.09 25.35 -12.81
CA GLN A 264 7.44 26.51 -12.22
C GLN A 264 5.99 26.67 -12.70
N ALA A 265 5.73 26.38 -13.97
CA ALA A 265 4.40 26.48 -14.59
C ALA A 265 3.41 25.42 -14.07
N ASP A 266 3.91 24.33 -13.48
CA ASP A 266 3.10 23.24 -12.94
C ASP A 266 2.65 23.49 -11.48
N VAL A 267 3.11 24.58 -10.85
CA VAL A 267 2.75 24.92 -9.47
C VAL A 267 1.28 25.32 -9.36
N GLN A 268 0.50 24.50 -8.65
CA GLN A 268 -0.93 24.72 -8.43
C GLN A 268 -1.33 24.34 -7.00
N LEU A 269 -2.07 25.22 -6.31
CA LEU A 269 -2.53 24.97 -4.93
C LEU A 269 -3.42 23.73 -4.80
N THR A 270 -4.14 23.36 -5.86
CA THR A 270 -4.98 22.15 -5.92
C THR A 270 -4.17 20.87 -5.69
N LEU A 271 -2.88 20.86 -6.03
CA LEU A 271 -2.00 19.72 -5.78
C LEU A 271 -1.77 19.45 -4.28
N LEU A 272 -1.97 20.44 -3.41
CA LEU A 272 -1.76 20.32 -1.97
C LEU A 272 -3.06 20.10 -1.20
N GLN A 273 -4.21 20.08 -1.89
CA GLN A 273 -5.48 19.78 -1.24
C GLN A 273 -5.54 18.29 -0.90
N PRO A 274 -6.07 17.92 0.28
CA PRO A 274 -6.33 16.53 0.58
C PRO A 274 -7.34 15.96 -0.43
N PRO A 275 -7.24 14.67 -0.77
CA PRO A 275 -8.25 14.04 -1.61
C PRO A 275 -9.64 14.20 -0.97
N PRO A 276 -10.71 14.35 -1.77
CA PRO A 276 -12.05 14.65 -1.26
C PRO A 276 -12.58 13.63 -0.23
N SER A 277 -12.04 12.40 -0.22
CA SER A 277 -12.37 11.33 0.73
C SER A 277 -11.74 11.48 2.13
N ALA A 278 -10.69 12.30 2.29
CA ALA A 278 -9.99 12.46 3.57
C ALA A 278 -10.66 13.46 4.53
N SER A 279 -11.85 13.98 4.20
CA SER A 279 -12.59 14.95 5.01
C SER A 279 -13.45 14.34 6.13
N LYS A 280 -13.30 13.04 6.43
CA LYS A 280 -14.07 12.36 7.49
C LYS A 280 -13.18 11.69 8.54
N SER A 281 -12.41 12.48 9.30
CA SER A 281 -11.90 12.04 10.61
C SER A 281 -11.29 13.21 11.38
N SER A 282 -12.12 14.11 11.90
CA SER A 282 -11.76 15.02 12.99
C SER A 282 -13.03 15.62 13.61
N PHE A 283 -13.63 14.86 14.54
CA PHE A 283 -14.31 15.37 15.74
C PHE A 283 -14.06 14.37 16.86
#